data_AF-A0A1F9MVT0-F1
#
_entry.id   AF-A0A1F9MVT0-F1
#
_cell.length_a   1.000
_cell.length_b   1.000
_cell.length_c   1.000
_cell.angle_alpha   90.00
_cell.angle_beta   90.00
_cell.angle_gamma   90.00
#
_symmetry.space_group_name_H-M   'P 1'
#
loop_
_entity.id
_entity.type
_entity.pdbx_description
1 polymer ?
#
loop_
_entity_poly.entity_id
_entity_poly.type
_entity_poly.pdbx_seq_one_letter_code
_entity_poly.pdbx_strand_id
1 'polypeptide(L)'
;MTFGPYLAQLENALEIPYPERAEVISEIAAHLEDLCADLMFNGTSETEAREEAIRAMSADAGFVREMADVHQTAIAKALSKLPRNVSLGIEYSAIALVGLFLVFITVLQEAPMIEFLASGGLFMIPINLAGIAIVFLGIERIYSLFIKKDHSQENLEKRLLSLGFLAVACVMTGVIGTLVGFYQAFSVADQVASKFDGVFPIFEVTRIAITTSIWGITLAFIAVVVRFIAKAKATRILGMRSLST
;
A
#
# COMPACT_ATOMS: atom_id res chain seq x y z
N MET A 1 25.29 -31.71 -9.85
CA MET A 1 24.43 -32.72 -10.48
C MET A 1 23.09 -32.04 -10.75
N THR A 2 22.59 -31.94 -11.99
CA THR A 2 21.49 -30.98 -12.25
C THR A 2 20.12 -31.66 -12.35
N PHE A 3 19.31 -31.54 -11.30
CA PHE A 3 17.87 -31.85 -11.28
C PHE A 3 17.01 -30.88 -12.14
N GLY A 4 17.65 -30.01 -12.94
CA GLY A 4 17.04 -28.88 -13.63
C GLY A 4 15.72 -29.17 -14.38
N PRO A 5 15.62 -30.20 -15.24
CA PRO A 5 14.38 -30.47 -15.96
C PRO A 5 13.20 -30.80 -15.04
N TYR A 6 13.46 -31.52 -13.95
CA TYR A 6 12.45 -31.89 -12.96
C TYR A 6 12.05 -30.69 -12.09
N LEU A 7 13.02 -29.91 -11.62
CA LEU A 7 12.75 -28.69 -10.84
C LEU A 7 11.99 -27.65 -11.68
N ALA A 8 12.30 -27.50 -12.96
CA ALA A 8 11.55 -26.63 -13.87
C ALA A 8 10.11 -27.12 -14.09
N GLN A 9 9.89 -28.44 -14.16
CA GLN A 9 8.54 -29.00 -14.21
C GLN A 9 7.76 -28.70 -12.92
N LEU A 10 8.42 -28.86 -11.76
CA LEU A 10 7.82 -28.59 -10.46
C LEU A 10 7.50 -27.09 -10.29
N GLU A 11 8.40 -26.21 -10.72
CA GLU A 11 8.25 -24.75 -10.67
C GLU A 11 7.05 -24.27 -11.50
N ASN A 12 6.78 -24.93 -12.63
CA ASN A 12 5.61 -24.65 -13.47
C ASN A 12 4.30 -25.19 -12.86
N ALA A 13 4.38 -26.25 -12.04
CA ALA A 13 3.22 -26.83 -11.37
C ALA A 13 2.84 -26.10 -10.06
N LEU A 14 3.79 -25.42 -9.43
CA LEU A 14 3.57 -24.67 -8.19
C LEU A 14 2.79 -23.37 -8.44
N GLU A 15 1.55 -23.31 -7.94
CA GLU A 15 0.71 -22.10 -7.94
C GLU A 15 1.08 -21.09 -6.83
N ILE A 16 2.37 -20.91 -6.58
CA ILE A 16 2.90 -19.97 -5.56
C ILE A 16 3.45 -18.73 -6.26
N PRO A 17 3.19 -17.49 -5.80
CA PRO A 17 3.83 -16.30 -6.36
C PRO A 17 5.35 -16.30 -6.12
N TYR A 18 6.07 -15.45 -6.87
CA TYR A 18 7.47 -15.12 -6.54
C TYR A 18 7.50 -14.00 -5.49
N PRO A 19 8.49 -13.99 -4.56
CA PRO A 19 9.70 -14.81 -4.54
C PRO A 19 9.57 -16.20 -3.89
N GLU A 20 8.46 -16.49 -3.21
CA GLU A 20 8.29 -17.69 -2.36
C GLU A 20 8.45 -18.99 -3.16
N ARG A 21 7.99 -19.01 -4.42
CA ARG A 21 8.21 -20.16 -5.32
C ARG A 21 9.69 -20.55 -5.46
N ALA A 22 10.59 -19.57 -5.57
CA ALA A 22 12.01 -19.85 -5.76
C ALA A 22 12.64 -20.46 -4.49
N GLU A 23 12.20 -20.03 -3.32
CA GLU A 23 12.62 -20.58 -2.02
C GLU A 23 12.22 -22.05 -1.90
N VAL A 24 10.95 -22.37 -2.20
CA VAL A 24 10.45 -23.76 -2.19
C VAL A 24 11.22 -24.65 -3.17
N ILE A 25 11.49 -24.17 -4.38
CA ILE A 25 12.27 -24.91 -5.37
C ILE A 25 13.70 -25.15 -4.88
N SER A 26 14.31 -24.17 -4.22
CA SER A 26 15.65 -24.29 -3.65
C SER A 26 15.70 -25.32 -2.52
N GLU A 27 14.70 -25.35 -1.64
CA GLU A 27 14.61 -26.32 -0.54
C GLU A 27 14.42 -27.75 -1.06
N ILE A 28 13.54 -27.92 -2.05
CA ILE A 28 13.33 -29.23 -2.71
C ILE A 28 14.59 -29.69 -3.45
N ALA A 29 15.31 -28.78 -4.09
CA ALA A 29 16.58 -29.09 -4.73
C ALA A 29 17.61 -29.61 -3.72
N ALA A 30 17.72 -28.96 -2.56
CA ALA A 30 18.61 -29.40 -1.48
C ALA A 30 18.25 -30.81 -0.98
N HIS A 31 16.96 -31.08 -0.73
CA HIS A 31 16.51 -32.41 -0.30
C HIS A 31 16.77 -33.51 -1.35
N LEU A 32 16.63 -33.19 -2.64
CA LEU A 32 16.98 -34.12 -3.72
C LEU A 32 18.48 -34.42 -3.77
N GLU A 33 19.31 -33.40 -3.58
CA GLU A 33 20.76 -33.54 -3.55
C GLU A 33 21.21 -34.41 -2.36
N ASP A 34 20.64 -34.16 -1.16
CA ASP A 34 20.91 -34.95 0.04
C ASP A 34 20.52 -36.42 -0.16
N LEU A 35 19.31 -36.68 -0.65
CA LEU A 35 18.81 -38.04 -0.88
C LEU A 35 19.63 -38.79 -1.94
N CYS A 36 20.05 -38.08 -3.00
CA CYS A 36 20.93 -38.66 -4.02
C CYS A 36 22.32 -38.98 -3.46
N ALA A 37 22.87 -38.11 -2.61
CA ALA A 37 24.16 -38.34 -1.96
C ALA A 37 24.11 -39.58 -1.04
N ASP A 38 23.02 -39.75 -0.28
CA ASP A 38 22.81 -40.92 0.58
C ASP A 38 22.69 -42.22 -0.23
N LEU A 39 21.98 -42.20 -1.36
CA LEU A 39 21.88 -43.37 -2.25
C LEU A 39 23.22 -43.73 -2.89
N MET A 40 23.99 -42.74 -3.32
CA MET A 40 25.34 -42.95 -3.85
C MET A 40 26.29 -43.51 -2.77
N PHE A 41 26.18 -43.03 -1.53
CA PHE A 41 26.94 -43.55 -0.39
C PHE A 41 26.67 -45.04 -0.14
N ASN A 42 25.43 -45.49 -0.39
CA ASN A 42 25.01 -46.88 -0.29
C ASN A 42 25.39 -47.74 -1.52
N GLY A 43 26.16 -47.20 -2.46
CA GLY A 43 26.69 -47.93 -3.62
C GLY A 43 25.78 -47.94 -4.84
N THR A 44 24.71 -47.14 -4.86
CA THR A 44 23.88 -46.96 -6.06
C THR A 44 24.61 -46.08 -7.08
N SER A 45 24.45 -46.40 -8.38
CA SER A 45 25.03 -45.55 -9.43
C SER A 45 24.36 -44.17 -9.44
N GLU A 46 25.08 -43.10 -9.86
CA GLU A 46 24.55 -41.72 -9.82
C GLU A 46 23.22 -41.58 -10.58
N THR A 47 23.09 -42.21 -11.75
CA THR A 47 21.86 -42.17 -12.56
C THR A 47 20.69 -42.84 -11.84
N GLU A 48 20.91 -44.03 -11.27
CA GLU A 48 19.89 -44.75 -10.51
C GLU A 48 19.54 -44.03 -9.21
N ALA A 49 20.53 -43.49 -8.50
CA ALA A 49 20.35 -42.71 -7.27
C ALA A 49 19.48 -41.48 -7.53
N ARG A 50 19.70 -40.80 -8.66
CA ARG A 50 18.91 -39.64 -9.07
C ARG A 50 17.47 -40.02 -9.40
N GLU A 51 17.26 -41.06 -10.19
CA GLU A 51 15.91 -41.52 -10.54
C GLU A 51 15.15 -42.01 -9.30
N GLU A 52 15.84 -42.69 -8.39
CA GLU A 52 15.27 -43.18 -7.16
C GLU A 52 14.99 -42.03 -6.18
N ALA A 53 15.85 -41.00 -6.11
CA ALA A 53 15.57 -39.80 -5.32
C ALA A 53 14.33 -39.06 -5.82
N ILE A 54 14.17 -38.91 -7.15
CA ILE A 54 12.96 -38.32 -7.75
C ILE A 54 11.73 -39.18 -7.45
N ARG A 55 11.85 -40.50 -7.55
CA ARG A 55 10.76 -41.44 -7.22
C ARG A 55 10.39 -41.41 -5.75
N ALA A 56 11.36 -41.42 -4.86
CA ALA A 56 11.16 -41.44 -3.41
C ALA A 56 10.55 -40.14 -2.90
N MET A 57 10.92 -39.00 -3.49
CA MET A 57 10.30 -37.73 -3.16
C MET A 57 8.86 -37.63 -3.68
N SER A 58 8.46 -38.50 -4.62
CA SER A 58 7.09 -38.69 -5.14
C SER A 58 6.29 -37.39 -5.11
N ALA A 59 6.76 -36.36 -5.84
CA ALA A 59 6.04 -35.10 -5.96
C ALA A 59 4.81 -35.26 -6.85
N ASP A 60 3.88 -36.09 -6.40
CA ASP A 60 2.55 -36.14 -6.96
C ASP A 60 1.86 -34.78 -6.75
N ALA A 61 0.73 -34.59 -7.43
CA ALA A 61 -0.04 -33.36 -7.31
C ALA A 61 -0.52 -33.10 -5.87
N GLY A 62 -0.55 -34.15 -5.01
CA GLY A 62 -0.87 -34.04 -3.59
C GLY A 62 0.25 -33.36 -2.80
N PHE A 63 1.48 -33.84 -2.94
CA PHE A 63 2.66 -33.29 -2.29
C PHE A 63 2.89 -31.81 -2.65
N VAL A 64 2.77 -31.47 -3.94
CA VAL A 64 2.91 -30.06 -4.40
C VAL A 64 1.87 -29.16 -3.73
N ARG A 65 0.65 -29.67 -3.53
CA ARG A 65 -0.44 -28.93 -2.91
C ARG A 65 -0.25 -28.79 -1.40
N GLU A 66 0.25 -29.82 -0.72
CA GLU A 66 0.59 -29.77 0.71
C GLU A 66 1.73 -28.79 0.97
N MET A 67 2.79 -28.83 0.15
CA MET A 67 3.89 -27.86 0.23
C MET A 67 3.41 -26.42 0.01
N ALA A 68 2.57 -26.19 -1.00
CA ALA A 68 1.99 -24.87 -1.22
C ALA A 68 1.11 -24.40 -0.02
N ASP A 69 0.44 -25.33 0.67
CA ASP A 69 -0.42 -25.01 1.82
C ASP A 69 0.38 -24.70 3.10
N VAL A 70 1.59 -25.24 3.23
CA VAL A 70 2.51 -24.97 4.35
C VAL A 70 3.17 -23.61 4.19
N HIS A 71 3.58 -23.23 2.97
CA HIS A 71 4.26 -21.95 2.73
C HIS A 71 3.30 -20.76 2.56
N GLN A 72 1.98 -20.99 2.41
CA GLN A 72 1.02 -19.90 2.44
C GLN A 72 0.91 -19.28 3.84
N THR A 73 1.15 -17.97 3.94
CA THR A 73 0.91 -17.24 5.19
C THR A 73 -0.55 -17.41 5.64
N ALA A 74 -0.80 -17.39 6.96
CA ALA A 74 -2.15 -17.49 7.51
C ALA A 74 -3.12 -16.44 6.90
N ILE A 75 -2.58 -15.26 6.55
CA ILE A 75 -3.32 -14.19 5.88
C ILE A 75 -3.64 -14.57 4.43
N ALA A 76 -2.67 -15.08 3.66
CA ALA A 76 -2.91 -15.54 2.28
C ALA A 76 -3.93 -16.69 2.23
N LYS A 77 -3.83 -17.64 3.18
CA LYS A 77 -4.77 -18.76 3.33
C LYS A 77 -6.19 -18.32 3.73
N ALA A 78 -6.30 -17.24 4.50
CA ALA A 78 -7.58 -16.62 4.81
C ALA A 78 -8.16 -15.84 3.61
N LEU A 79 -7.29 -15.13 2.86
CA LEU A 79 -7.67 -14.34 1.69
C LEU A 79 -8.08 -15.22 0.51
N SER A 80 -7.41 -16.36 0.29
CA SER A 80 -7.73 -17.30 -0.80
C SER A 80 -9.10 -17.97 -0.65
N LYS A 81 -9.62 -18.06 0.58
CA LYS A 81 -10.98 -18.53 0.85
C LYS A 81 -12.06 -17.49 0.54
N LEU A 82 -11.67 -16.23 0.32
CA LEU A 82 -12.62 -15.17 -0.01
C LEU A 82 -12.78 -15.05 -1.54
N PRO A 83 -13.95 -14.63 -2.03
CA PRO A 83 -14.12 -14.30 -3.44
C PRO A 83 -13.06 -13.30 -3.88
N ARG A 84 -12.49 -13.46 -5.09
CA ARG A 84 -11.38 -12.62 -5.61
C ARG A 84 -11.63 -11.11 -5.48
N ASN A 85 -12.89 -10.70 -5.65
CA ASN A 85 -13.36 -9.32 -5.50
C ASN A 85 -13.17 -8.77 -4.07
N VAL A 86 -13.24 -9.64 -3.06
CA VAL A 86 -13.05 -9.31 -1.64
C VAL A 86 -11.57 -9.29 -1.28
N SER A 87 -10.78 -10.26 -1.76
CA SER A 87 -9.31 -10.27 -1.53
C SER A 87 -8.66 -9.00 -2.05
N LEU A 88 -8.96 -8.63 -3.31
CA LEU A 88 -8.47 -7.38 -3.90
C LEU A 88 -8.89 -6.16 -3.08
N GLY A 89 -10.15 -6.14 -2.59
CA GLY A 89 -10.62 -5.06 -1.73
C GLY A 89 -9.81 -4.94 -0.44
N ILE A 90 -9.44 -6.06 0.19
CA ILE A 90 -8.62 -6.09 1.41
C ILE A 90 -7.19 -5.67 1.11
N GLU A 91 -6.58 -6.20 0.04
CA GLU A 91 -5.21 -5.83 -0.37
C GLU A 91 -5.09 -4.32 -0.61
N TYR A 92 -6.00 -3.74 -1.42
CA TYR A 92 -5.98 -2.29 -1.65
C TYR A 92 -6.26 -1.48 -0.39
N SER A 93 -7.14 -1.97 0.49
CA SER A 93 -7.42 -1.30 1.76
C SER A 93 -6.22 -1.34 2.69
N ALA A 94 -5.48 -2.46 2.73
CA ALA A 94 -4.28 -2.62 3.53
C ALA A 94 -3.16 -1.70 3.04
N ILE A 95 -2.92 -1.64 1.72
CA ILE A 95 -1.96 -0.70 1.12
C ILE A 95 -2.34 0.75 1.45
N ALA A 96 -3.62 1.09 1.31
CA ALA A 96 -4.10 2.44 1.64
C ALA A 96 -3.95 2.77 3.13
N LEU A 97 -4.19 1.81 4.02
CA LEU A 97 -4.09 1.97 5.47
C LEU A 97 -2.63 2.09 5.93
N VAL A 98 -1.72 1.31 5.33
CA VAL A 98 -0.27 1.44 5.55
C VAL A 98 0.22 2.80 5.06
N GLY A 99 -0.20 3.23 3.87
CA GLY A 99 0.12 4.57 3.35
C GLY A 99 -0.38 5.68 4.29
N LEU A 100 -1.61 5.56 4.78
CA LEU A 100 -2.19 6.49 5.75
C LEU A 100 -1.41 6.49 7.07
N PHE A 101 -1.03 5.32 7.56
CA PHE A 101 -0.29 5.16 8.80
C PHE A 101 1.11 5.76 8.70
N LEU A 102 1.81 5.56 7.58
CA LEU A 102 3.11 6.18 7.33
C LEU A 102 3.00 7.70 7.29
N VAL A 103 2.01 8.23 6.57
CA VAL A 103 1.73 9.68 6.55
C VAL A 103 1.46 10.21 7.95
N PHE A 104 0.67 9.48 8.75
CA PHE A 104 0.36 9.85 10.12
C PHE A 104 1.60 9.85 11.02
N ILE A 105 2.49 8.84 10.91
CA ILE A 105 3.76 8.80 11.64
C ILE A 105 4.64 9.99 11.27
N THR A 106 4.82 10.27 9.98
CA THR A 106 5.65 11.39 9.51
C THR A 106 5.15 12.71 10.08
N VAL A 107 3.82 12.91 10.10
CA VAL A 107 3.20 14.10 10.70
C VAL A 107 3.39 14.17 12.21
N LEU A 108 3.31 13.03 12.91
CA LEU A 108 3.52 13.00 14.37
C LEU A 108 4.98 13.23 14.79
N GLN A 109 5.94 12.91 13.92
CA GLN A 109 7.37 13.08 14.20
C GLN A 109 7.87 14.51 13.93
N GLU A 110 7.23 15.25 13.03
CA GLU A 110 7.58 16.63 12.68
C GLU A 110 6.97 17.64 13.68
N ALA A 111 7.72 17.97 14.74
CA ALA A 111 7.45 19.03 15.73
C ALA A 111 6.11 18.88 16.51
N PRO A 112 5.91 19.57 17.65
CA PRO A 112 4.57 19.66 18.21
C PRO A 112 3.66 20.29 17.14
N MET A 113 2.63 19.56 16.66
CA MET A 113 1.72 20.01 15.58
C MET A 113 1.23 21.46 15.71
N ILE A 114 1.19 21.99 16.92
CA ILE A 114 0.88 23.40 17.21
C ILE A 114 1.87 24.35 16.52
N GLU A 115 3.17 24.06 16.55
CA GLU A 115 4.22 24.85 15.90
C GLU A 115 4.14 24.73 14.37
N PHE A 116 3.79 23.54 13.86
CA PHE A 116 3.53 23.33 12.44
C PHE A 116 2.33 24.15 11.93
N LEU A 117 1.23 24.14 12.69
CA LEU A 117 0.04 24.96 12.41
C LEU A 117 0.32 26.46 12.53
N ALA A 118 1.12 26.86 13.52
CA ALA A 118 1.48 28.26 13.74
C ALA A 118 2.46 28.79 12.67
N SER A 119 3.39 27.95 12.19
CA SER A 119 4.44 28.34 11.24
C SER A 119 3.98 28.40 9.78
N GLY A 120 3.00 27.58 9.36
CA GLY A 120 2.50 27.58 7.98
C GLY A 120 1.67 28.82 7.60
N GLY A 121 1.46 29.76 8.52
CA GLY A 121 0.84 31.06 8.25
C GLY A 121 -0.64 30.97 7.84
N LEU A 122 -1.12 32.03 7.17
CA LEU A 122 -2.54 32.20 6.87
C LEU A 122 -3.10 31.13 5.92
N PHE A 123 -2.26 30.51 5.08
CA PHE A 123 -2.67 29.46 4.14
C PHE A 123 -2.97 28.12 4.82
N MET A 124 -2.53 27.91 6.05
CA MET A 124 -2.91 26.71 6.82
C MET A 124 -4.40 26.69 7.15
N ILE A 125 -5.04 27.85 7.30
CA ILE A 125 -6.47 27.94 7.64
C ILE A 125 -7.35 27.27 6.57
N PRO A 126 -7.30 27.65 5.28
CA PRO A 126 -8.12 27.01 4.25
C PRO A 126 -7.77 25.52 4.05
N ILE A 127 -6.50 25.13 4.19
CA ILE A 127 -6.08 23.72 4.10
C ILE A 127 -6.72 22.89 5.21
N ASN A 128 -6.68 23.38 6.46
CA ASN A 128 -7.30 22.68 7.59
C ASN A 128 -8.82 22.64 7.49
N LEU A 129 -9.47 23.72 7.03
CA LEU A 129 -10.92 23.71 6.78
C LEU A 129 -11.30 22.68 5.72
N ALA A 130 -10.52 22.57 4.64
CA ALA A 130 -10.69 21.53 3.64
C ALA A 130 -10.45 20.12 4.22
N GLY A 131 -9.45 19.95 5.09
CA GLY A 131 -9.20 18.71 5.83
C GLY A 131 -10.39 18.28 6.70
N ILE A 132 -10.96 19.20 7.47
CA ILE A 132 -12.17 18.95 8.28
C ILE A 132 -13.34 18.56 7.38
N ALA A 133 -13.52 19.25 6.24
CA ALA A 133 -14.57 18.92 5.28
C ALA A 133 -14.38 17.51 4.68
N ILE A 134 -13.15 17.11 4.36
CA ILE A 134 -12.82 15.75 3.89
C ILE A 134 -13.20 14.70 4.94
N VAL A 135 -12.82 14.93 6.20
CA VAL A 135 -13.16 14.00 7.30
C VAL A 135 -14.67 13.91 7.49
N PHE A 136 -15.38 15.04 7.52
CA PHE A 136 -16.83 15.05 7.70
C PHE A 136 -17.55 14.33 6.56
N LEU A 137 -17.20 14.62 5.31
CA LEU A 137 -17.77 13.94 4.14
C LEU A 137 -17.39 12.45 4.10
N GLY A 138 -16.18 12.10 4.54
CA GLY A 138 -15.76 10.71 4.68
C GLY A 138 -16.60 9.93 5.67
N ILE A 139 -16.80 10.50 6.88
CA ILE A 139 -17.66 9.91 7.92
C ILE A 139 -19.10 9.81 7.44
N GLU A 140 -19.66 10.89 6.88
CA GLU A 140 -21.01 10.88 6.32
C GLU A 140 -21.18 9.76 5.28
N ARG A 141 -20.17 9.57 4.42
CA ARG A 141 -20.21 8.54 3.38
C ARG A 141 -20.13 7.13 3.95
N ILE A 142 -19.22 6.90 4.89
CA ILE A 142 -19.12 5.61 5.58
C ILE A 142 -20.44 5.32 6.29
N TYR A 143 -21.00 6.28 7.02
CA TYR A 143 -22.30 6.15 7.67
C TYR A 143 -23.42 5.82 6.67
N SER A 144 -23.51 6.56 5.57
CA SER A 144 -24.54 6.34 4.53
C SER A 144 -24.44 4.94 3.91
N LEU A 145 -23.22 4.46 3.65
CA LEU A 145 -22.99 3.14 3.04
C LEU A 145 -23.23 1.99 4.02
N PHE A 146 -22.83 2.13 5.28
CA PHE A 146 -22.92 1.05 6.27
C PHE A 146 -24.27 0.99 6.98
N ILE A 147 -24.87 2.14 7.31
CA ILE A 147 -26.07 2.20 8.15
C ILE A 147 -27.33 2.38 7.30
N LYS A 148 -27.37 3.42 6.45
CA LYS A 148 -28.57 3.70 5.65
C LYS A 148 -28.78 2.72 4.51
N LYS A 149 -27.73 2.02 4.06
CA LYS A 149 -27.78 1.11 2.90
C LYS A 149 -28.41 1.80 1.67
N ASP A 150 -28.19 3.11 1.53
CA ASP A 150 -28.63 3.86 0.36
C ASP A 150 -27.57 3.71 -0.74
N HIS A 151 -27.96 3.04 -1.82
CA HIS A 151 -27.09 2.62 -2.91
C HIS A 151 -27.43 3.31 -4.23
N SER A 152 -28.10 4.47 -4.21
CA SER A 152 -28.29 5.26 -5.42
C SER A 152 -26.92 5.58 -6.05
N GLN A 153 -26.66 5.02 -7.23
CA GLN A 153 -25.40 5.14 -7.94
C GLN A 153 -25.11 6.60 -8.33
N GLU A 154 -26.14 7.34 -8.73
CA GLU A 154 -26.03 8.75 -9.09
C GLU A 154 -25.60 9.62 -7.90
N ASN A 155 -26.19 9.38 -6.72
CA ASN A 155 -25.81 10.11 -5.50
C ASN A 155 -24.39 9.76 -5.04
N LEU A 156 -23.97 8.51 -5.21
CA LEU A 156 -22.61 8.08 -4.91
C LEU A 156 -21.60 8.79 -5.81
N GLU A 157 -21.81 8.82 -7.13
CA GLU A 157 -20.86 9.43 -8.07
C GLU A 157 -20.71 10.94 -7.85
N LYS A 158 -21.82 11.68 -7.71
CA LYS A 158 -21.79 13.13 -7.43
C LYS A 158 -21.04 13.46 -6.14
N ARG A 159 -21.25 12.66 -5.08
CA ARG A 159 -20.60 12.87 -3.78
C ARG A 159 -19.15 12.39 -3.73
N LEU A 160 -18.77 11.37 -4.50
CA LEU A 160 -17.37 10.98 -4.65
C LEU A 160 -16.58 12.02 -5.44
N LEU A 161 -17.24 12.72 -6.36
CA LEU A 161 -16.63 13.82 -7.12
C LEU A 161 -16.22 14.97 -6.20
N SER A 162 -17.03 15.31 -5.18
CA SER A 162 -16.69 16.38 -4.24
C SER A 162 -15.46 16.07 -3.39
N LEU A 163 -15.25 14.82 -2.96
CA LEU A 163 -14.00 14.40 -2.31
C LEU A 163 -12.78 14.56 -3.24
N GLY A 164 -12.94 14.24 -4.54
CA GLY A 164 -11.90 14.47 -5.53
C GLY A 164 -11.58 15.95 -5.72
N PHE A 165 -12.61 16.80 -5.78
CA PHE A 165 -12.43 18.25 -5.89
C PHE A 165 -11.72 18.83 -4.67
N LEU A 166 -12.11 18.40 -3.45
CA LEU A 166 -11.43 18.82 -2.21
C LEU A 166 -9.97 18.36 -2.16
N ALA A 167 -9.66 17.15 -2.64
CA ALA A 167 -8.28 16.68 -2.72
C ALA A 167 -7.43 17.62 -3.60
N VAL A 168 -7.91 17.95 -4.80
CA VAL A 168 -7.22 18.88 -5.71
C VAL A 168 -7.10 20.26 -5.08
N ALA A 169 -8.15 20.76 -4.42
CA ALA A 169 -8.13 22.05 -3.73
C ALA A 169 -7.07 22.10 -2.61
N CYS A 170 -6.91 21.02 -1.83
CA CYS A 170 -5.87 20.91 -0.81
C CYS A 170 -4.46 20.98 -1.41
N VAL A 171 -4.19 20.23 -2.50
CA VAL A 171 -2.89 20.27 -3.18
C VAL A 171 -2.60 21.66 -3.71
N MET A 172 -3.55 22.26 -4.44
CA MET A 172 -3.38 23.59 -5.02
C MET A 172 -3.14 24.65 -3.94
N THR A 173 -3.88 24.60 -2.83
CA THR A 173 -3.72 25.54 -1.72
C THR A 173 -2.38 25.34 -1.02
N GLY A 174 -1.92 24.10 -0.85
CA GLY A 174 -0.59 23.78 -0.31
C GLY A 174 0.54 24.36 -1.16
N VAL A 175 0.46 24.18 -2.48
CA VAL A 175 1.43 24.72 -3.45
C VAL A 175 1.44 26.25 -3.44
N ILE A 176 0.26 26.88 -3.48
CA ILE A 176 0.14 28.34 -3.39
C ILE A 176 0.72 28.85 -2.07
N GLY A 177 0.43 28.18 -0.94
CA GLY A 177 0.99 28.51 0.36
C GLY A 177 2.52 28.45 0.36
N THR A 178 3.12 27.45 -0.28
CA THR A 178 4.58 27.33 -0.41
C THR A 178 5.17 28.45 -1.24
N LEU A 179 4.57 28.79 -2.37
CA LEU A 179 5.02 29.90 -3.21
C LEU A 179 4.94 31.24 -2.48
N VAL A 180 3.86 31.48 -1.74
CA VAL A 180 3.70 32.71 -0.94
C VAL A 180 4.69 32.74 0.23
N GLY A 181 4.94 31.59 0.89
CA GLY A 181 5.94 31.47 1.95
C GLY A 181 7.34 31.84 1.45
N PHE A 182 7.74 31.34 0.28
CA PHE A 182 8.99 31.75 -0.35
C PHE A 182 9.01 33.24 -0.69
N TYR A 183 7.95 33.76 -1.31
CA TYR A 183 7.87 35.19 -1.66
C TYR A 183 8.02 36.08 -0.43
N GLN A 184 7.33 35.77 0.66
CA GLN A 184 7.43 36.51 1.92
C GLN A 184 8.85 36.44 2.50
N ALA A 185 9.45 35.25 2.54
CA ALA A 185 10.80 35.08 3.06
C ALA A 185 11.86 35.83 2.24
N PHE A 186 11.75 35.83 0.91
CA PHE A 186 12.66 36.59 0.05
C PHE A 186 12.43 38.10 0.12
N SER A 187 11.18 38.56 0.31
CA SER A 187 10.88 39.99 0.44
C SER A 187 11.51 40.65 1.67
N VAL A 188 11.82 39.86 2.70
CA VAL A 188 12.50 40.32 3.92
C VAL A 188 13.97 39.89 4.00
N ALA A 189 14.51 39.29 2.93
CA ALA A 189 15.82 38.66 2.95
C ALA A 189 16.96 39.63 3.30
N ASP A 190 16.93 40.85 2.77
CA ASP A 190 17.95 41.87 3.07
C ASP A 190 17.95 42.26 4.55
N GLN A 191 16.77 42.34 5.17
CA GLN A 191 16.63 42.64 6.60
C GLN A 191 17.12 41.46 7.47
N VAL A 192 16.84 40.24 7.05
CA VAL A 192 17.27 39.02 7.77
C VAL A 192 18.78 38.80 7.62
N ALA A 193 19.34 38.97 6.41
CA ALA A 193 20.77 38.81 6.16
C ALA A 193 21.62 39.74 7.04
N SER A 194 21.15 40.97 7.29
CA SER A 194 21.84 41.91 8.19
C SER A 194 21.90 41.44 9.66
N LYS A 195 21.02 40.52 10.09
CA LYS A 195 20.98 39.97 11.46
C LYS A 195 21.80 38.69 11.63
N PHE A 196 22.16 38.00 10.55
CA PHE A 196 22.82 36.69 10.57
C PHE A 196 24.20 36.72 9.91
N ASP A 197 24.99 37.78 10.15
CA ASP A 197 26.33 37.95 9.58
C ASP A 197 26.40 37.78 8.04
N GLY A 198 25.31 38.13 7.35
CA GLY A 198 25.18 37.99 5.89
C GLY A 198 24.76 36.60 5.41
N VAL A 199 24.56 35.62 6.29
CA VAL A 199 24.12 34.26 5.91
C VAL A 199 22.60 34.15 5.97
N PHE A 200 21.97 33.94 4.82
CA PHE A 200 20.52 33.74 4.74
C PHE A 200 20.15 32.32 5.21
N PRO A 201 19.23 32.14 6.18
CA PRO A 201 18.87 30.83 6.73
C PRO A 201 17.94 30.05 5.77
N ILE A 202 18.47 29.66 4.61
CA ILE A 202 17.70 29.08 3.52
C ILE A 202 16.99 27.78 3.91
N PHE A 203 17.59 26.98 4.80
CA PHE A 203 17.02 25.71 5.25
C PHE A 203 15.75 25.91 6.09
N GLU A 204 15.73 26.89 6.99
CA GLU A 204 14.55 27.16 7.83
C GLU A 204 13.40 27.73 6.99
N VAL A 205 13.70 28.67 6.10
CA VAL A 205 12.73 29.24 5.16
C VAL A 205 12.13 28.15 4.28
N THR A 206 12.99 27.30 3.72
CA THR A 206 12.56 26.20 2.85
C THR A 206 11.71 25.20 3.61
N ARG A 207 12.10 24.83 4.83
CA ARG A 207 11.32 23.94 5.70
C ARG A 207 9.93 24.51 5.94
N ILE A 208 9.83 25.77 6.40
CA ILE A 208 8.55 26.44 6.69
C ILE A 208 7.69 26.51 5.42
N ALA A 209 8.25 26.93 4.27
CA ALA A 209 7.49 27.05 3.04
C ALA A 209 6.96 25.70 2.54
N ILE A 210 7.76 24.63 2.61
CA ILE A 210 7.37 23.29 2.11
C ILE A 210 6.31 22.64 3.01
N THR A 211 6.23 23.00 4.30
CA THR A 211 5.24 22.42 5.23
C THR A 211 3.80 22.49 4.70
N THR A 212 3.40 23.62 4.09
CA THR A 212 2.03 23.80 3.57
C THR A 212 1.73 22.84 2.42
N SER A 213 2.71 22.57 1.55
CA SER A 213 2.57 21.60 0.46
C SER A 213 2.49 20.17 0.98
N ILE A 214 3.36 19.79 1.93
CA ILE A 214 3.33 18.46 2.57
C ILE A 214 1.95 18.22 3.19
N TRP A 215 1.42 19.21 3.91
CA TRP A 215 0.11 19.11 4.55
C TRP A 215 -1.03 19.02 3.54
N GLY A 216 -1.01 19.85 2.50
CA GLY A 216 -1.99 19.81 1.42
C GLY A 216 -2.03 18.47 0.70
N ILE A 217 -0.87 17.89 0.38
CA ILE A 217 -0.74 16.56 -0.26
C ILE A 217 -1.22 15.46 0.69
N THR A 218 -0.87 15.55 1.97
CA THR A 218 -1.31 14.61 3.00
C THR A 218 -2.83 14.53 3.06
N LEU A 219 -3.51 15.67 3.18
CA LEU A 219 -4.98 15.70 3.22
C LEU A 219 -5.61 15.23 1.90
N ALA A 220 -5.01 15.57 0.76
CA ALA A 220 -5.46 15.09 -0.54
C ALA A 220 -5.37 13.57 -0.65
N PHE A 221 -4.28 12.97 -0.16
CA PHE A 221 -4.10 11.52 -0.10
C PHE A 221 -5.19 10.86 0.75
N ILE A 222 -5.48 11.42 1.94
CA ILE A 222 -6.58 10.95 2.79
C ILE A 222 -7.91 10.96 2.03
N ALA A 223 -8.22 12.05 1.33
CA ALA A 223 -9.46 12.14 0.55
C ALA A 223 -9.53 11.08 -0.57
N VAL A 224 -8.41 10.81 -1.25
CA VAL A 224 -8.32 9.78 -2.30
C VAL A 224 -8.54 8.39 -1.71
N VAL A 225 -7.93 8.08 -0.56
CA VAL A 225 -8.12 6.80 0.14
C VAL A 225 -9.59 6.61 0.53
N VAL A 226 -10.22 7.61 1.14
CA VAL A 226 -11.64 7.58 1.51
C VAL A 226 -12.51 7.36 0.27
N ARG A 227 -12.23 8.09 -0.82
CA ARG A 227 -12.94 7.94 -2.10
C ARG A 227 -12.79 6.53 -2.67
N PHE A 228 -11.59 5.97 -2.63
CA PHE A 228 -11.29 4.62 -3.12
C PHE A 228 -12.07 3.56 -2.33
N ILE A 229 -12.01 3.59 -1.00
CA ILE A 229 -12.72 2.67 -0.11
C ILE A 229 -14.24 2.73 -0.38
N ALA A 230 -14.79 3.95 -0.46
CA ALA A 230 -16.22 4.15 -0.72
C ALA A 230 -16.64 3.61 -2.09
N LYS A 231 -15.81 3.82 -3.14
CA LYS A 231 -16.07 3.29 -4.49
C LYS A 231 -16.01 1.76 -4.52
N ALA A 232 -14.97 1.16 -3.95
CA ALA A 232 -14.79 -0.29 -3.91
C ALA A 232 -15.98 -0.98 -3.22
N LYS A 233 -16.44 -0.42 -2.08
CA LYS A 233 -17.60 -0.93 -1.36
C LYS A 233 -18.89 -0.82 -2.18
N ALA A 234 -19.11 0.30 -2.85
CA ALA A 234 -20.32 0.49 -3.65
C ALA A 234 -20.39 -0.48 -4.83
N THR A 235 -19.30 -0.67 -5.57
CA THR A 235 -19.23 -1.64 -6.67
C THR A 235 -19.58 -3.05 -6.20
N ARG A 236 -19.09 -3.45 -5.02
CA ARG A 236 -19.42 -4.76 -4.41
C ARG A 236 -20.91 -4.93 -4.19
N ILE A 237 -21.59 -3.89 -3.68
CA ILE A 237 -23.01 -3.99 -3.35
C ILE A 237 -23.87 -4.04 -4.62
N LEU A 238 -23.50 -3.28 -5.65
CA LEU A 238 -24.17 -3.34 -6.95
C LEU A 238 -24.01 -4.72 -7.60
N GLY A 239 -22.81 -5.32 -7.55
CA GLY A 239 -22.56 -6.66 -8.08
C GLY A 239 -23.33 -7.78 -7.36
N MET A 240 -23.64 -7.62 -6.07
CA MET A 240 -24.50 -8.60 -5.36
C MET A 240 -25.97 -8.51 -5.79
N ARG A 241 -26.47 -7.33 -6.16
CA ARG A 241 -27.85 -7.16 -6.62
C ARG A 241 -28.09 -7.75 -8.00
N SER A 242 -27.14 -7.62 -8.92
CA SER A 242 -27.26 -8.17 -10.27
C SER A 242 -27.30 -9.69 -10.33
N LEU A 243 -26.86 -10.39 -9.27
CA LEU A 243 -26.96 -11.84 -9.15
C LEU A 243 -28.30 -12.32 -8.57
N SER A 244 -29.11 -11.40 -8.02
CA SER A 244 -30.39 -11.72 -7.37
C SER A 244 -31.62 -11.47 -8.26
N THR A 245 -31.40 -10.96 -9.47
CA THR A 245 -32.42 -10.69 -10.50
C THR A 245 -32.17 -11.59 -11.69
#